data_AF-A0A9D1GIL6-F1
#
_entry.id   AF-A0A9D1GIL6-F1
#
_cell.length_a   1.000
_cell.length_b   1.000
_cell.length_c   1.000
_cell.angle_alpha   90.00
_cell.angle_beta   90.00
_cell.angle_gamma   90.00
#
_symmetry.space_group_name_H-M   'P 1'
#
loop_
_entity.id
_entity.type
_entity.pdbx_description
1 polymer ?
#
loop_
_entity_poly.entity_id
_entity_poly.type
_entity_poly.pdbx_seq_one_letter_code
_entity_poly.pdbx_strand_id
1 'polypeptide(L)'
;MKVQTQLARLIDLTETKVRYDAQVKKVLANEAILVWILKTCVDEFSFCSLYEIAECIKGTPEISASAVHPVDPDAEETGEQINSDRQIESTGTEDGSLKEQTVFYDIRFHACVPGNVKPVRLIINIEAQQATALGYPIEKRAVYYCSRLISGQYGTVFSHSEYGKIRKVYSIWLCMDPAKKWENSIEKITLDGKVIYGDIDFPHINADLLQAMIINLGDPGIPVESPILRLMNVLLAAETGAEEKKQVLQEEFHIGHDGRIRKRGAGIV
;
A
#
# COMPACT_ATOMS: atom_id res chain seq x y z
N MET A 1 -34.52 23.70 21.95
CA MET A 1 -33.32 23.31 21.17
C MET A 1 -32.45 22.44 22.07
N LYS A 2 -32.31 21.13 21.79
CA LYS A 2 -31.45 20.26 22.61
C LYS A 2 -29.99 20.58 22.29
N VAL A 3 -29.24 21.04 23.27
CA VAL A 3 -27.80 21.33 23.13
C VAL A 3 -27.07 19.99 22.99
N GLN A 4 -26.47 19.76 21.82
CA GLN A 4 -25.69 18.56 21.53
C GLN A 4 -24.39 18.58 22.35
N THR A 5 -24.14 17.53 23.13
CA THR A 5 -22.97 17.42 24.01
C THR A 5 -21.68 17.22 23.19
N GLN A 6 -20.52 17.59 23.74
CA GLN A 6 -19.23 17.38 23.09
C GLN A 6 -18.98 15.90 22.77
N LEU A 7 -19.43 14.99 23.64
CA LEU A 7 -19.33 13.54 23.41
C LEU A 7 -20.15 13.08 22.20
N ALA A 8 -21.37 13.60 22.02
CA ALA A 8 -22.18 13.27 20.84
C ALA A 8 -21.51 13.72 19.54
N ARG A 9 -20.92 14.93 19.52
CA ARG A 9 -20.15 15.39 18.36
C ARG A 9 -18.93 14.53 18.09
N LEU A 10 -18.21 14.09 19.13
CA LEU A 10 -17.05 13.20 18.97
C LEU A 10 -17.44 11.84 18.40
N ILE A 11 -18.57 11.27 18.85
CA ILE A 11 -19.13 10.03 18.30
C ILE A 11 -19.51 10.22 16.84
N ASP A 12 -20.28 11.26 16.51
CA ASP A 12 -20.71 11.55 15.13
C ASP A 12 -19.49 11.77 14.19
N LEU A 13 -18.47 12.49 14.66
CA LEU A 13 -17.22 12.70 13.92
C LEU A 13 -16.47 11.39 13.70
N THR A 14 -16.43 10.53 14.72
CA THR A 14 -15.77 9.22 14.64
C THR A 14 -16.50 8.29 13.67
N GLU A 15 -17.82 8.22 13.73
CA GLU A 15 -18.64 7.44 12.78
C GLU A 15 -18.49 7.95 11.34
N THR A 16 -18.48 9.27 11.15
CA THR A 16 -18.26 9.89 9.83
C THR A 16 -16.90 9.53 9.27
N LYS A 17 -15.85 9.59 10.11
CA LYS A 17 -14.48 9.22 9.73
C LYS A 17 -14.37 7.74 9.36
N VAL A 18 -14.94 6.84 10.16
CA VAL A 18 -14.96 5.39 9.89
C VAL A 18 -15.68 5.10 8.57
N ARG A 19 -16.81 5.76 8.33
CA ARG A 19 -17.56 5.58 7.09
C ARG A 19 -16.77 6.08 5.88
N TYR A 20 -16.11 7.23 6.00
CA TYR A 20 -15.26 7.76 4.92
C TYR A 20 -14.10 6.81 4.62
N ASP A 21 -13.38 6.35 5.64
CA ASP A 21 -12.28 5.38 5.52
C ASP A 21 -12.72 4.11 4.77
N ALA A 22 -13.86 3.52 5.16
CA ALA A 22 -14.42 2.35 4.50
C ALA A 22 -14.82 2.60 3.04
N GLN A 23 -15.25 3.82 2.69
CA GLN A 23 -15.57 4.17 1.30
C GLN A 23 -14.30 4.35 0.45
N VAL A 24 -13.28 5.02 0.99
CA VAL A 24 -11.98 5.17 0.30
C VAL A 24 -11.38 3.80 0.00
N LYS A 25 -11.36 2.89 0.98
CA LYS A 25 -10.88 1.51 0.79
C LYS A 25 -11.62 0.78 -0.31
N LYS A 26 -12.95 0.95 -0.42
CA LYS A 26 -13.75 0.36 -1.51
C LYS A 26 -13.41 0.94 -2.87
N VAL A 27 -13.18 2.26 -2.95
CA VAL A 27 -12.75 2.91 -4.20
C VAL A 27 -11.37 2.40 -4.61
N LEU A 28 -10.42 2.34 -3.69
CA LEU A 28 -9.07 1.85 -3.96
C LEU A 28 -9.02 0.36 -4.30
N ALA A 29 -9.94 -0.44 -3.77
CA ALA A 29 -10.06 -1.87 -4.09
C ALA A 29 -10.74 -2.13 -5.46
N ASN A 30 -11.24 -1.10 -6.15
CA ASN A 30 -11.75 -1.27 -7.50
C ASN A 30 -10.62 -1.66 -8.46
N GLU A 31 -10.84 -2.71 -9.26
CA GLU A 31 -9.83 -3.27 -10.16
C GLU A 31 -9.26 -2.23 -11.14
N ALA A 32 -10.09 -1.36 -11.71
CA ALA A 32 -9.62 -0.35 -12.65
C ALA A 32 -8.73 0.71 -11.96
N ILE A 33 -9.03 1.04 -10.71
CA ILE A 33 -8.18 1.90 -9.88
C ILE A 33 -6.85 1.21 -9.55
N LEU A 34 -6.89 -0.06 -9.15
CA LEU A 34 -5.68 -0.85 -8.92
C LEU A 34 -4.81 -0.93 -10.16
N VAL A 35 -5.39 -1.12 -11.35
CA VAL A 35 -4.65 -1.12 -12.61
C VAL A 35 -3.88 0.18 -12.82
N TRP A 36 -4.50 1.34 -12.56
CA TRP A 36 -3.81 2.63 -12.64
C TRP A 36 -2.74 2.82 -11.57
N ILE A 37 -2.99 2.36 -10.34
CA ILE A 37 -1.99 2.36 -9.27
C ILE A 37 -0.78 1.52 -9.69
N LEU A 38 -0.99 0.30 -10.20
CA LEU A 38 0.09 -0.56 -10.69
C LEU A 38 0.85 0.09 -11.84
N LYS A 39 0.13 0.62 -12.84
CA LYS A 39 0.71 1.27 -14.01
C LYS A 39 1.65 2.42 -13.64
N THR A 40 1.32 3.19 -12.61
CA THR A 40 2.07 4.40 -12.25
C THR A 40 3.06 4.20 -11.10
N CYS A 41 2.77 3.30 -10.16
CA CYS A 41 3.52 3.18 -8.90
C CYS A 41 4.36 1.90 -8.79
N VAL A 42 4.22 0.96 -9.73
CA VAL A 42 4.92 -0.33 -9.71
C VAL A 42 5.77 -0.46 -10.97
N ASP A 43 7.09 -0.47 -10.78
CA ASP A 43 8.07 -0.36 -11.87
C ASP A 43 7.88 -1.46 -12.93
N GLU A 44 7.56 -2.68 -12.49
CA GLU A 44 7.42 -3.83 -13.38
C GLU A 44 6.18 -3.73 -14.30
N PHE A 45 5.22 -2.86 -13.98
CA PHE A 45 4.03 -2.62 -14.81
C PHE A 45 4.10 -1.30 -15.60
N SER A 46 5.16 -0.50 -15.42
CA SER A 46 5.30 0.83 -16.02
C SER A 46 5.23 0.83 -17.55
N PHE A 47 5.63 -0.27 -18.20
CA PHE A 47 5.58 -0.44 -19.66
C PHE A 47 4.37 -1.24 -20.15
N CYS A 48 3.62 -1.89 -19.25
CA CYS A 48 2.46 -2.70 -19.62
C CYS A 48 1.26 -1.82 -19.99
N SER A 49 0.41 -2.30 -20.90
CA SER A 49 -0.89 -1.71 -21.14
C SER A 49 -1.85 -1.96 -19.96
N LEU A 50 -2.88 -1.13 -19.82
CA LEU A 50 -3.89 -1.29 -18.76
C LEU A 50 -4.58 -2.67 -18.81
N TYR A 51 -4.74 -3.26 -20.01
CA TYR A 51 -5.31 -4.60 -20.18
C TYR A 51 -4.38 -5.70 -19.69
N GLU A 52 -3.10 -5.60 -20.03
CA GLU A 52 -2.11 -6.58 -19.55
C GLU A 52 -2.07 -6.55 -18.03
N ILE A 53 -2.07 -5.35 -17.42
CA ILE A 53 -2.06 -5.19 -15.97
C ILE A 53 -3.34 -5.78 -15.32
N ALA A 54 -4.52 -5.56 -15.91
CA ALA A 54 -5.77 -6.11 -15.39
C ALA A 54 -5.73 -7.65 -15.29
N GLU A 55 -5.22 -8.32 -16.33
CA GLU A 55 -5.06 -9.79 -16.35
C GLU A 55 -4.03 -10.31 -15.32
N CYS A 56 -3.16 -9.41 -14.83
CA CYS A 56 -2.09 -9.72 -13.90
C CYS A 56 -2.54 -9.69 -12.43
N ILE A 57 -3.62 -9.00 -12.10
CA ILE A 57 -4.20 -9.00 -10.75
C ILE A 57 -4.85 -10.37 -10.52
N LYS A 58 -4.38 -11.13 -9.52
CA LYS A 58 -4.88 -12.48 -9.23
C LYS A 58 -5.69 -12.49 -7.94
N GLY A 59 -6.88 -13.10 -8.00
CA GLY A 59 -7.79 -13.21 -6.86
C GLY A 59 -8.53 -11.89 -6.57
N THR A 60 -9.34 -11.90 -5.51
CA THR A 60 -10.03 -10.70 -5.02
C THR A 60 -9.09 -9.96 -4.03
N PRO A 61 -8.89 -8.64 -4.15
CA PRO A 61 -8.10 -7.89 -3.17
C PRO A 61 -8.63 -8.10 -1.75
N GLU A 62 -7.74 -8.39 -0.81
CA GLU A 62 -8.09 -8.58 0.60
C GLU A 62 -8.17 -7.22 1.29
N ILE A 63 -9.36 -6.80 1.70
CA ILE A 63 -9.59 -5.56 2.44
C ILE A 63 -9.54 -5.86 3.95
N SER A 64 -8.59 -5.25 4.68
CA SER A 64 -8.57 -5.26 6.16
C SER A 64 -8.60 -6.66 6.82
N ALA A 65 -8.14 -7.72 6.13
CA ALA A 65 -8.44 -9.09 6.54
C ALA A 65 -7.25 -9.91 7.10
N SER A 66 -6.00 -9.51 6.83
CA SER A 66 -4.88 -10.44 6.98
C SER A 66 -3.82 -9.96 7.97
N ALA A 67 -3.81 -10.60 9.14
CA ALA A 67 -2.72 -10.54 10.11
C ALA A 67 -1.46 -11.19 9.54
N VAL A 68 -0.31 -10.49 9.53
CA VAL A 68 0.96 -11.11 9.08
C VAL A 68 1.61 -12.00 10.13
N HIS A 69 1.15 -11.96 11.38
CA HIS A 69 1.30 -13.05 12.33
C HIS A 69 -0.02 -13.15 13.09
N PRO A 70 -0.88 -14.14 12.78
CA PRO A 70 -1.87 -14.58 13.74
C PRO A 70 -1.11 -14.97 15.01
N VAL A 71 -1.61 -14.55 16.18
CA VAL A 71 -1.11 -15.06 17.45
C VAL A 71 -1.15 -16.58 17.33
N ASP A 72 0.01 -17.22 17.44
CA ASP A 72 0.11 -18.68 17.40
C ASP A 72 -0.71 -19.21 18.58
N PRO A 73 -1.83 -19.94 18.37
CA PRO A 73 -2.66 -20.45 19.47
C PRO A 73 -1.89 -21.39 20.39
N ASP A 74 -0.79 -21.95 19.88
CA ASP A 74 0.10 -22.89 20.57
C ASP A 74 1.32 -22.20 21.23
N ALA A 75 1.40 -20.86 21.22
CA ALA A 75 2.39 -20.13 22.01
C ALA A 75 1.99 -20.15 23.49
N GLU A 76 2.41 -21.24 24.14
CA GLU A 76 2.14 -21.64 25.52
C GLU A 76 1.87 -20.49 26.49
N GLU A 77 0.74 -20.62 27.19
CA GLU A 77 0.28 -19.82 28.30
C GLU A 77 1.14 -20.13 29.53
N THR A 78 2.42 -19.72 29.52
CA THR A 78 3.30 -19.86 30.69
C THR A 78 4.09 -18.58 30.95
N GLY A 79 3.88 -17.98 32.12
CA GLY A 79 4.88 -17.09 32.73
C GLY A 79 4.37 -15.73 33.19
N GLU A 80 3.70 -15.73 34.33
CA GLU A 80 3.81 -14.80 35.47
C GLU A 80 4.25 -13.33 35.25
N GLN A 81 3.39 -12.42 35.72
CA GLN A 81 3.69 -11.02 36.02
C GLN A 81 4.86 -10.90 37.01
N ILE A 82 6.00 -10.32 36.62
CA ILE A 82 6.97 -9.80 37.59
C ILE A 82 7.50 -8.43 37.14
N ASN A 83 7.39 -7.47 38.05
CA ASN A 83 7.83 -6.07 37.95
C ASN A 83 9.36 -5.91 38.10
N SER A 84 9.83 -4.78 37.54
CA SER A 84 10.95 -3.92 37.98
C SER A 84 12.41 -4.33 37.72
N ASP A 85 13.09 -3.42 37.01
CA ASP A 85 14.49 -2.98 37.11
C ASP A 85 15.61 -4.01 37.30
N ARG A 86 16.32 -4.33 36.20
CA ARG A 86 17.80 -4.39 36.15
C ARG A 86 18.31 -4.54 34.71
N GLN A 87 19.47 -3.95 34.47
CA GLN A 87 20.14 -3.77 33.17
C GLN A 87 21.30 -4.80 33.01
N ILE A 88 21.62 -5.11 31.74
CA ILE A 88 22.89 -5.61 31.13
C ILE A 88 22.95 -7.08 30.64
N GLU A 89 22.96 -7.17 29.30
CA GLU A 89 23.65 -8.05 28.31
C GLU A 89 23.87 -9.56 28.54
N SER A 90 23.35 -10.38 27.59
CA SER A 90 24.13 -11.48 26.97
C SER A 90 23.60 -11.90 25.58
N THR A 91 24.58 -12.10 24.70
CA THR A 91 24.67 -12.59 23.32
C THR A 91 24.10 -14.00 23.03
N GLY A 92 23.45 -14.17 21.87
CA GLY A 92 23.19 -15.44 21.14
C GLY A 92 21.99 -16.25 21.66
N THR A 93 21.11 -16.86 20.88
CA THR A 93 21.01 -17.15 19.44
C THR A 93 19.55 -17.59 19.25
N GLU A 94 18.89 -17.16 18.17
CA GLU A 94 17.47 -17.41 17.89
C GLU A 94 16.52 -16.75 18.91
N ASP A 95 16.13 -15.51 18.60
CA ASP A 95 15.12 -14.73 19.30
C ASP A 95 13.73 -15.37 19.08
N GLY A 96 13.52 -16.50 19.76
CA GLY A 96 12.24 -17.19 19.82
C GLY A 96 11.34 -16.50 20.83
N SER A 97 10.24 -15.92 20.35
CA SER A 97 9.10 -15.38 21.11
C SER A 97 9.17 -13.90 21.56
N LEU A 98 9.24 -13.00 20.58
CA LEU A 98 8.48 -11.76 20.70
C LEU A 98 7.09 -12.00 20.10
N LYS A 99 6.03 -11.89 20.90
CA LYS A 99 4.64 -11.86 20.40
C LYS A 99 4.50 -10.66 19.48
N GLU A 100 4.75 -10.85 18.19
CA GLU A 100 4.66 -9.80 17.19
C GLU A 100 3.23 -9.24 17.17
N GLN A 101 3.10 -7.92 17.30
CA GLN A 101 1.80 -7.27 17.23
C GLN A 101 1.17 -7.51 15.85
N THR A 102 -0.12 -7.86 15.86
CA THR A 102 -0.89 -8.08 14.64
C THR A 102 -1.04 -6.76 13.85
N VAL A 103 -0.49 -6.73 12.63
CA VAL A 103 -0.65 -5.63 11.69
C VAL A 103 -1.81 -5.94 10.75
N PHE A 104 -2.73 -5.00 10.59
CA PHE A 104 -3.79 -5.04 9.59
C PHE A 104 -3.43 -4.10 8.44
N TYR A 105 -3.61 -4.59 7.22
CA TYR A 105 -3.42 -3.84 5.98
C TYR A 105 -4.74 -3.37 5.42
N ASP A 106 -4.77 -2.16 4.86
CA ASP A 106 -5.97 -1.62 4.25
C ASP A 106 -6.39 -2.43 3.02
N ILE A 107 -5.49 -2.65 2.06
CA ILE A 107 -5.70 -3.48 0.88
C ILE A 107 -4.42 -4.25 0.57
N ARG A 108 -4.51 -5.59 0.54
CA ARG A 108 -3.40 -6.47 0.13
C ARG A 108 -3.80 -7.36 -1.03
N PHE A 109 -2.95 -7.47 -2.04
CA PHE A 109 -3.17 -8.38 -3.17
C PHE A 109 -1.86 -8.81 -3.83
N HIS A 110 -2.00 -9.74 -4.77
CA HIS A 110 -0.90 -10.25 -5.58
C HIS A 110 -1.09 -9.90 -7.05
N ALA A 111 0.02 -9.57 -7.72
CA ALA A 111 0.05 -9.36 -9.16
C ALA A 111 1.18 -10.14 -9.80
N CYS A 112 0.96 -10.68 -11.00
CA CYS A 112 1.96 -11.43 -11.77
C CYS A 112 2.46 -10.59 -12.94
N VAL A 113 3.73 -10.21 -12.98
CA VAL A 113 4.28 -9.39 -14.08
C VAL A 113 4.22 -10.17 -15.40
N PRO A 114 3.67 -9.60 -16.49
CA PRO A 114 3.55 -10.28 -17.77
C PRO A 114 4.91 -10.40 -18.47
N GLY A 115 5.10 -11.42 -19.30
CA GLY A 115 6.27 -11.55 -20.18
C GLY A 115 7.57 -12.05 -19.53
N ASN A 116 7.63 -12.23 -18.21
CA ASN A 116 8.79 -12.85 -17.55
C ASN A 116 8.80 -14.38 -17.72
N VAL A 117 9.98 -14.95 -17.98
CA VAL A 117 10.21 -16.41 -18.14
C VAL A 117 9.68 -17.20 -16.92
N LYS A 118 9.74 -16.57 -15.74
CA LYS A 118 9.04 -17.00 -14.54
C LYS A 118 8.11 -15.88 -14.08
N PRO A 119 6.81 -16.14 -13.83
CA PRO A 119 5.90 -15.12 -13.34
C PRO A 119 6.44 -14.48 -12.05
N VAL A 120 6.76 -13.19 -12.09
CA VAL A 120 7.15 -12.44 -10.89
C VAL A 120 5.87 -12.10 -10.14
N ARG A 121 5.67 -12.74 -8.98
CA ARG A 121 4.52 -12.48 -8.12
C ARG A 121 4.89 -11.42 -7.10
N LEU A 122 4.27 -10.25 -7.20
CA LEU A 122 4.44 -9.15 -6.25
C LEU A 122 3.46 -9.28 -5.09
N ILE A 123 3.82 -8.76 -3.93
CA ILE A 123 2.91 -8.57 -2.78
C ILE A 123 2.74 -7.07 -2.59
N ILE A 124 1.51 -6.58 -2.73
CA ILE A 124 1.24 -5.15 -2.79
C ILE A 124 0.29 -4.79 -1.66
N ASN A 125 0.71 -3.82 -0.86
CA ASN A 125 -0.11 -3.19 0.17
C ASN A 125 -0.44 -1.74 -0.24
N ILE A 126 -1.70 -1.34 -0.09
CA ILE A 126 -2.15 0.05 -0.29
C ILE A 126 -2.79 0.54 1.00
N GLU A 127 -2.35 1.69 1.48
CA GLU A 127 -2.80 2.35 2.73
C GLU A 127 -3.43 3.71 2.43
N ALA A 128 -4.61 3.97 2.96
CA ALA A 128 -5.28 5.26 2.85
C ALA A 128 -5.08 6.07 4.14
N GLN A 129 -4.22 7.09 4.11
CA GLN A 129 -3.87 7.87 5.28
C GLN A 129 -4.51 9.25 5.26
N GLN A 130 -5.30 9.55 6.29
CA GLN A 130 -6.13 10.76 6.35
C GLN A 130 -5.47 11.95 7.06
N ALA A 131 -4.31 11.80 7.71
CA ALA A 131 -3.79 12.82 8.63
C ALA A 131 -2.32 13.17 8.39
N THR A 132 -2.02 14.47 8.49
CA THR A 132 -0.70 15.12 8.46
C THR A 132 0.17 14.86 9.68
N ALA A 133 -0.42 14.59 10.85
CA ALA A 133 0.30 14.51 12.13
C ALA A 133 0.31 13.08 12.68
N LEU A 134 0.90 12.16 11.91
CA LEU A 134 1.42 10.93 12.49
C LEU A 134 2.55 11.36 13.43
N GLY A 135 2.56 10.93 14.70
CA GLY A 135 3.64 11.25 15.64
C GLY A 135 5.01 10.67 15.27
N TYR A 136 5.21 10.31 14.00
CA TYR A 136 6.35 9.67 13.38
C TYR A 136 6.38 9.95 11.87
N PRO A 137 7.55 9.85 11.23
CA PRO A 137 7.68 9.94 9.76
C PRO A 137 7.01 8.74 9.07
N ILE A 138 6.14 9.00 8.08
CA ILE A 138 5.36 7.97 7.38
C ILE A 138 6.25 6.99 6.60
N GLU A 139 7.40 7.47 6.12
CA GLU A 139 8.46 6.72 5.43
C GLU A 139 8.91 5.52 6.28
N LYS A 140 9.09 5.73 7.59
CA LYS A 140 9.49 4.65 8.51
C LYS A 140 8.42 3.58 8.62
N ARG A 141 7.14 3.98 8.63
CA ARG A 141 6.02 3.02 8.68
C ARG A 141 5.87 2.28 7.36
N ALA A 142 6.09 2.95 6.23
CA ALA A 142 6.06 2.32 4.92
C ALA A 142 7.14 1.25 4.77
N VAL A 143 8.38 1.55 5.20
CA VAL A 143 9.48 0.59 5.24
C VAL A 143 9.18 -0.55 6.22
N TYR A 144 8.66 -0.24 7.41
CA TYR A 144 8.24 -1.27 8.38
C TYR A 144 7.22 -2.24 7.77
N TYR A 145 6.22 -1.74 7.03
CA TYR A 145 5.24 -2.59 6.35
C TYR A 145 5.87 -3.47 5.27
N CYS A 146 6.80 -2.95 4.47
CA CYS A 146 7.59 -3.78 3.57
C CYS A 146 8.36 -4.89 4.32
N SER A 147 9.04 -4.56 5.42
CA SER A 147 9.77 -5.54 6.23
C SER A 147 8.86 -6.64 6.78
N ARG A 148 7.67 -6.28 7.25
CA ARG A 148 6.64 -7.24 7.71
C ARG A 148 6.17 -8.12 6.56
N LEU A 149 5.91 -7.57 5.37
CA LEU A 149 5.53 -8.35 4.18
C LEU A 149 6.65 -9.30 3.73
N ILE A 150 7.92 -8.91 3.86
CA ILE A 150 9.06 -9.81 3.57
C ILE A 150 9.12 -10.93 4.61
N SER A 151 9.03 -10.60 5.90
CA SER A 151 9.06 -11.60 6.99
C SER A 151 7.90 -12.59 6.86
N GLY A 152 6.69 -12.09 6.59
CA GLY A 152 5.47 -12.89 6.41
C GLY A 152 5.46 -13.86 5.23
N GLN A 153 6.49 -13.84 4.38
CA GLN A 153 6.69 -14.83 3.33
C GLN A 153 7.27 -16.15 3.85
N TYR A 154 7.85 -16.17 5.05
CA TYR A 154 8.35 -17.39 5.67
C TYR A 154 7.20 -18.36 5.96
N GLY A 155 7.41 -19.65 5.67
CA GLY A 155 6.41 -20.70 5.82
C GLY A 155 5.35 -20.74 4.70
N THR A 156 5.31 -19.76 3.79
CA THR A 156 4.33 -19.71 2.69
C THR A 156 4.97 -19.60 1.30
N VAL A 157 5.94 -18.71 1.13
CA VAL A 157 6.67 -18.50 -0.14
C VAL A 157 8.04 -19.17 -0.10
N PHE A 158 8.70 -19.12 1.05
CA PHE A 158 9.99 -19.76 1.29
C PHE A 158 10.01 -20.37 2.70
N SER A 159 10.92 -21.32 2.92
CA SER A 159 11.17 -21.90 4.25
C SER A 159 12.66 -22.18 4.40
N HIS A 160 13.12 -22.40 5.64
CA HIS A 160 14.53 -22.70 5.90
C HIS A 160 15.46 -21.66 5.23
N SER A 161 16.48 -22.12 4.49
CA SER A 161 17.47 -21.26 3.84
C SER A 161 17.12 -20.87 2.40
N GLU A 162 15.86 -21.00 1.97
CA GLU A 162 15.43 -20.72 0.59
C GLU A 162 15.27 -19.22 0.28
N TYR A 163 16.14 -18.36 0.80
CA TYR A 163 16.04 -16.89 0.72
C TYR A 163 16.00 -16.35 -0.71
N GLY A 164 16.57 -17.06 -1.69
CA GLY A 164 16.47 -16.72 -3.10
C GLY A 164 15.04 -16.78 -3.67
N LYS A 165 14.07 -17.31 -2.92
CA LYS A 165 12.64 -17.31 -3.29
C LYS A 165 11.87 -16.09 -2.75
N ILE A 166 12.48 -15.25 -1.91
CA ILE A 166 11.83 -14.04 -1.39
C ILE A 166 11.39 -13.19 -2.57
N ARG A 167 10.10 -12.83 -2.56
CA ARG A 167 9.50 -11.98 -3.57
C ARG A 167 9.57 -10.54 -3.14
N LYS A 168 9.75 -9.66 -4.12
CA LYS A 168 9.66 -8.21 -3.94
C LYS A 168 8.28 -7.81 -3.43
N VAL A 169 8.27 -6.86 -2.50
CA VAL A 169 7.05 -6.32 -1.88
C VAL A 169 6.89 -4.83 -2.16
N TYR A 170 5.66 -4.36 -2.12
CA TYR A 170 5.30 -2.97 -2.32
C TYR A 170 4.44 -2.46 -1.16
N SER A 171 4.71 -1.24 -0.71
CA SER A 171 3.83 -0.51 0.21
C SER A 171 3.52 0.87 -0.35
N ILE A 172 2.29 1.08 -0.80
CA ILE A 172 1.82 2.31 -1.44
C ILE A 172 0.92 3.06 -0.45
N TRP A 173 1.25 4.30 -0.15
CA TRP A 173 0.56 5.13 0.82
C TRP A 173 -0.09 6.30 0.10
N LEU A 174 -1.39 6.48 0.32
CA LEU A 174 -2.17 7.59 -0.20
C LEU A 174 -2.50 8.57 0.93
N CYS A 175 -1.78 9.67 0.99
CA CYS A 175 -1.98 10.73 1.98
C CYS A 175 -3.01 11.73 1.45
N MET A 176 -4.24 11.67 1.98
CA MET A 176 -5.38 12.48 1.48
C MET A 176 -5.39 13.92 1.99
N ASP A 177 -4.77 14.17 3.14
CA ASP A 177 -4.63 15.50 3.74
C ASP A 177 -3.17 15.66 4.18
N PRO A 178 -2.22 15.90 3.24
CA PRO A 178 -0.83 16.17 3.57
C PRO A 178 -0.62 17.66 3.89
N ALA A 179 0.53 18.00 4.48
CA ALA A 179 0.82 19.41 4.72
C ALA A 179 1.00 20.13 3.38
N LYS A 180 0.60 21.40 3.27
CA LYS A 180 0.61 22.18 2.01
C LYS A 180 1.90 22.07 1.18
N LYS A 181 3.07 22.04 1.83
CA LYS A 181 4.37 21.91 1.15
C LYS A 181 4.63 20.56 0.48
N TRP A 182 3.84 19.54 0.83
CA TRP A 182 3.93 18.18 0.33
C TRP A 182 2.81 17.84 -0.66
N GLU A 183 1.81 18.73 -0.87
CA GLU A 183 0.72 18.46 -1.80
C GLU A 183 1.25 18.18 -3.22
N ASN A 184 0.56 17.27 -3.92
CA ASN A 184 0.88 16.88 -5.29
C ASN A 184 2.31 16.35 -5.47
N SER A 185 2.80 15.57 -4.49
CA SER A 185 4.11 14.93 -4.55
C SER A 185 4.01 13.41 -4.49
N ILE A 186 4.99 12.74 -5.09
CA ILE A 186 5.17 11.30 -5.00
C ILE A 186 6.60 11.04 -4.57
N GLU A 187 6.76 10.30 -3.47
CA GLU A 187 8.06 9.85 -2.98
C GLU A 187 8.20 8.35 -3.20
N LYS A 188 9.38 7.94 -3.67
CA LYS A 188 9.74 6.54 -3.89
C LYS A 188 10.91 6.19 -2.98
N ILE A 189 10.74 5.12 -2.21
CA ILE A 189 11.74 4.59 -1.29
C ILE A 189 12.06 3.16 -1.72
N THR A 190 13.32 2.88 -2.03
CA THR A 190 13.80 1.57 -2.46
C THR A 190 15.02 1.17 -1.65
N LEU A 191 15.37 -0.12 -1.70
CA LEU A 191 16.70 -0.58 -1.29
C LEU A 191 17.63 -0.50 -2.49
N ASP A 192 18.83 0.05 -2.27
CA ASP A 192 19.90 0.05 -3.26
C ASP A 192 21.22 -0.33 -2.60
N GLY A 193 22.02 -1.12 -3.32
CA GLY A 193 23.32 -1.57 -2.86
C GLY A 193 24.42 -0.73 -3.49
N LYS A 194 25.41 -0.36 -2.67
CA LYS A 194 26.58 0.39 -3.14
C LYS A 194 27.86 -0.37 -2.83
N VAL A 195 28.68 -0.58 -3.86
CA VAL A 195 30.04 -1.11 -3.69
C VAL A 195 30.91 -0.02 -3.06
N ILE A 196 31.44 -0.30 -1.86
CA ILE A 196 32.31 0.65 -1.12
C ILE A 196 33.79 0.37 -1.35
N TYR A 197 34.17 -0.89 -1.66
CA TYR A 197 35.54 -1.30 -1.92
C TYR A 197 35.59 -2.48 -2.88
N GLY A 198 36.62 -2.51 -3.75
CA GLY A 198 36.79 -3.52 -4.78
C GLY A 198 36.05 -3.21 -6.07
N ASP A 199 36.35 -3.99 -7.11
CA ASP A 199 35.67 -3.94 -8.40
C ASP A 199 34.83 -5.21 -8.55
N ILE A 200 33.57 -5.10 -8.13
CA ILE A 200 32.60 -6.19 -8.22
C ILE A 200 31.35 -5.70 -8.94
N ASP A 201 30.77 -6.57 -9.76
CA ASP A 201 29.44 -6.34 -10.31
C ASP A 201 28.41 -6.67 -9.23
N PHE A 202 27.71 -5.65 -8.74
CA PHE A 202 26.67 -5.82 -7.72
C PHE A 202 25.35 -6.20 -8.41
N PRO A 203 24.79 -7.40 -8.19
CA PRO A 203 23.55 -7.78 -8.81
C PRO A 203 22.39 -7.05 -8.12
N HIS A 204 22.02 -5.86 -8.63
CA HIS A 204 20.95 -5.03 -8.07
C HIS A 204 19.65 -5.82 -7.83
N ILE A 205 19.35 -6.79 -8.69
CA ILE A 205 18.17 -7.66 -8.57
C ILE A 205 18.08 -8.41 -7.23
N ASN A 206 19.21 -8.69 -6.57
CA ASN A 206 19.23 -9.38 -5.28
C ASN A 206 18.93 -8.44 -4.10
N ALA A 207 19.07 -7.12 -4.29
CA ALA A 207 18.75 -6.11 -3.29
C ALA A 207 17.39 -5.45 -3.52
N ASP A 208 16.83 -5.56 -4.73
CA ASP A 208 15.52 -5.04 -5.10
C ASP A 208 14.36 -5.86 -4.49
N LEU A 209 14.27 -5.83 -3.16
CA LEU A 209 13.30 -6.62 -2.37
C LEU A 209 12.09 -5.80 -1.92
N LEU A 210 12.16 -4.47 -1.95
CA LEU A 210 11.04 -3.61 -1.58
C LEU A 210 11.00 -2.29 -2.34
N GLN A 211 9.79 -1.78 -2.52
CA GLN A 211 9.51 -0.41 -2.96
C GLN A 211 8.33 0.16 -2.16
N ALA A 212 8.58 1.25 -1.44
CA ALA A 212 7.53 2.03 -0.81
C ALA A 212 7.25 3.30 -1.63
N MET A 213 5.97 3.63 -1.78
CA MET A 213 5.50 4.82 -2.48
C MET A 213 4.68 5.66 -1.51
N ILE A 214 4.94 6.95 -1.40
CA ILE A 214 4.10 7.89 -0.64
C ILE A 214 3.55 8.90 -1.62
N ILE A 215 2.22 8.93 -1.75
CA ILE A 215 1.47 9.74 -2.69
C ILE A 215 0.72 10.79 -1.88
N ASN A 216 1.19 12.02 -1.93
CA ASN A 216 0.58 13.14 -1.23
C ASN A 216 -0.39 13.85 -2.16
N LEU A 217 -1.68 13.73 -1.86
CA LEU A 217 -2.75 14.37 -2.63
C LEU A 217 -2.77 15.88 -2.42
N GLY A 218 -3.45 16.58 -3.31
CA GLY A 218 -3.59 18.02 -3.25
C GLY A 218 -4.91 18.46 -3.86
N ASP A 219 -5.00 19.75 -4.13
CA ASP A 219 -6.19 20.36 -4.71
C ASP A 219 -6.47 19.80 -6.14
N PRO A 220 -7.66 19.24 -6.40
CA PRO A 220 -8.04 18.73 -7.73
C PRO A 220 -8.10 19.82 -8.81
N GLY A 221 -8.21 21.09 -8.43
CA GLY A 221 -8.18 22.25 -9.31
C GLY A 221 -6.78 22.64 -9.79
N ILE A 222 -5.71 22.10 -9.18
CA ILE A 222 -4.33 22.30 -9.63
C ILE A 222 -3.97 21.22 -10.65
N PRO A 223 -3.63 21.59 -11.91
CA PRO A 223 -3.19 20.62 -12.89
C PRO A 223 -1.92 19.90 -12.45
N VAL A 224 -1.91 18.58 -12.59
CA VAL A 224 -0.77 17.71 -12.29
C VAL A 224 -0.52 16.77 -13.47
N GLU A 225 0.74 16.57 -13.84
CA GLU A 225 1.10 15.68 -14.96
C GLU A 225 1.00 14.19 -14.59
N SER A 226 1.14 13.88 -13.30
CA SER A 226 1.08 12.51 -12.81
C SER A 226 -0.34 11.94 -12.92
N PRO A 227 -0.57 10.86 -13.69
CA PRO A 227 -1.90 10.29 -13.86
C PRO A 227 -2.51 9.84 -12.53
N ILE A 228 -1.72 9.26 -11.63
CA ILE A 228 -2.24 8.78 -10.34
C ILE A 228 -2.64 9.94 -9.42
N LEU A 229 -1.89 11.05 -9.40
CA LEU A 229 -2.28 12.23 -8.62
C LEU A 229 -3.57 12.83 -9.19
N ARG A 230 -3.67 12.98 -10.51
CA ARG A 230 -4.89 13.48 -11.17
C ARG A 230 -6.09 12.62 -10.84
N LEU A 231 -5.96 11.30 -10.98
CA LEU A 231 -7.03 10.34 -10.69
C LEU A 231 -7.48 10.42 -9.23
N MET A 232 -6.53 10.38 -8.29
CA MET A 232 -6.83 10.32 -6.86
C MET A 232 -7.35 11.66 -6.31
N ASN A 233 -6.78 12.80 -6.74
CA ASN A 233 -7.27 14.12 -6.37
C ASN A 233 -8.74 14.27 -6.78
N VAL A 234 -9.09 13.91 -8.02
CA VAL A 234 -10.48 14.01 -8.51
C VAL A 234 -11.41 13.02 -7.79
N LEU A 235 -10.99 11.76 -7.63
CA LEU A 235 -11.86 10.74 -7.06
C LEU A 235 -12.17 10.95 -5.58
N LEU A 236 -11.17 11.37 -4.81
CA LEU A 236 -11.27 11.46 -3.35
C LEU A 236 -11.62 12.86 -2.84
N ALA A 237 -11.57 13.89 -3.69
CA ALA A 237 -12.06 15.23 -3.39
C ALA A 237 -13.54 15.22 -3.00
N ALA A 238 -13.88 15.89 -1.90
CA ALA A 238 -15.26 15.97 -1.42
C ALA A 238 -16.08 17.00 -2.22
N GLU A 239 -15.40 18.02 -2.73
CA GLU A 239 -15.90 19.17 -3.48
C GLU A 239 -16.18 18.86 -4.95
N THR A 240 -15.51 17.85 -5.53
CA THR A 240 -15.74 17.45 -6.91
C THR A 240 -17.08 16.73 -7.06
N GLY A 241 -17.91 17.21 -7.99
CA GLY A 241 -19.23 16.65 -8.24
C GLY A 241 -19.18 15.23 -8.83
N ALA A 242 -20.20 14.42 -8.56
CA ALA A 242 -20.24 13.03 -9.04
C ALA A 242 -20.19 12.90 -10.58
N GLU A 243 -20.79 13.83 -11.31
CA GLU A 243 -20.76 13.83 -12.78
C GLU A 243 -19.36 14.18 -13.31
N GLU A 244 -18.69 15.15 -12.70
CA GLU A 244 -17.31 15.49 -13.05
C GLU A 244 -16.35 14.31 -12.78
N LYS A 245 -16.49 13.64 -11.63
CA LYS A 245 -15.72 12.41 -11.35
C LYS A 245 -15.93 11.35 -12.42
N LYS A 246 -17.18 11.09 -12.81
CA LYS A 246 -17.51 10.11 -13.86
C LYS A 246 -16.93 10.52 -15.22
N GLN A 247 -16.98 11.80 -15.55
CA GLN A 247 -16.43 12.32 -16.80
C GLN A 247 -14.91 12.11 -16.87
N VAL A 248 -14.18 12.55 -15.84
CA VAL A 248 -12.72 12.35 -15.74
C VAL A 248 -12.36 10.87 -15.83
N LEU A 249 -13.06 10.01 -15.08
CA LEU A 249 -12.87 8.56 -15.15
C LEU A 249 -12.97 8.01 -16.57
N GLN A 250 -13.96 8.45 -17.35
CA GLN A 250 -14.19 7.96 -18.70
C GLN A 250 -13.23 8.53 -19.74
N GLU A 251 -13.09 9.85 -19.75
CA GLU A 251 -12.38 10.60 -20.79
C GLU A 251 -10.86 10.48 -20.62
N GLU A 252 -10.36 10.63 -19.39
CA GLU A 252 -8.93 10.64 -19.10
C GLU A 252 -8.39 9.24 -18.75
N PHE A 253 -9.17 8.42 -18.04
CA PHE A 253 -8.69 7.15 -17.46
C PHE A 253 -9.30 5.89 -18.08
N HIS A 254 -10.22 6.04 -19.04
CA HIS A 254 -10.90 4.95 -19.73
C HIS A 254 -11.63 3.97 -18.79
N ILE A 255 -12.15 4.48 -17.67
CA ILE A 255 -12.92 3.73 -16.68
C ILE A 255 -14.41 3.99 -16.94
N GLY A 256 -15.16 2.93 -17.28
CA GLY A 256 -16.60 3.01 -17.48
C GLY A 256 -17.38 3.30 -16.20
N HIS A 257 -18.66 3.68 -16.33
CA HIS A 257 -19.55 3.85 -15.17
C HIS A 257 -19.71 2.58 -14.32
N ASP A 258 -19.45 1.41 -14.91
CA ASP A 258 -19.40 0.10 -14.28
C ASP A 258 -18.08 -0.17 -13.51
N GLY A 259 -17.15 0.80 -13.51
CA GLY A 259 -15.88 0.71 -12.79
C GLY A 259 -14.87 -0.22 -13.44
N ARG A 260 -14.93 -0.41 -14.77
CA ARG A 260 -14.05 -1.30 -15.54
C ARG A 260 -13.26 -0.54 -16.60
N ILE A 261 -12.05 -1.00 -16.89
CA ILE A 261 -11.21 -0.46 -17.97
C ILE A 261 -11.85 -0.78 -19.34
N ARG A 262 -11.99 0.22 -20.21
CA ARG A 262 -12.61 0.11 -21.53
C ARG A 262 -11.59 0.21 -22.66
N LYS A 263 -11.58 -0.77 -23.56
CA LYS A 263 -10.76 -0.73 -24.79
C LYS A 263 -11.07 0.55 -25.54
N ARG A 264 -10.03 1.25 -26.04
CA ARG A 264 -10.26 2.27 -27.08
C ARG A 264 -11.06 1.57 -28.16
N GLY A 265 -12.30 2.02 -28.36
CA GLY A 265 -13.07 1.58 -29.50
C GLY A 265 -12.25 1.88 -30.74
N ALA A 266 -12.01 0.86 -31.56
CA ALA A 266 -11.80 1.11 -32.98
C ALA A 266 -13.09 1.81 -33.47
N GLY A 267 -13.05 3.13 -33.63
CA GLY A 267 -14.16 3.91 -34.15
C GLY A 267 -14.49 5.16 -33.35
N ILE A 268 -13.80 6.26 -33.69
CA ILE A 268 -14.45 7.51 -34.05
C ILE A 268 -13.75 7.96 -35.34
N VAL A 269 -14.49 7.84 -36.45
CA VAL A 269 -14.28 8.29 -37.85
C VAL A 269 -12.83 8.43 -38.35
#